data_AF-A0A1Y0HMX4-F1
#
_entry.id   AF-A0A1Y0HMX4-F1
#
_cell.length_a   1.000
_cell.length_b   1.000
_cell.length_c   1.000
_cell.angle_alpha   90.00
_cell.angle_beta   90.00
_cell.angle_gamma   90.00
#
_symmetry.space_group_name_H-M   'P 1'
#
loop_
_entity.id
_entity.type
_entity.pdbx_description
1 polymer ?
#
loop_
_entity_poly.entity_id
_entity_poly.type
_entity_poly.pdbx_seq_one_letter_code
_entity_poly.pdbx_strand_id
1 'polypeptide(L)'
;MRSLMLKLLTTLITLSSLSLFAADANADLDTKVTTFLQKAIIPNENYTFDKVVILKKEAMKEMPDWMVYFVRIDLNLVKQEGKKLSVNDMVFTNGTILSKDFSNLNNGRSVKGSYSLDMDASAYNKEHLLAGNLNAPHKIVVFSDPSCPFCMDFVPEVLADVQNHPETFALFYYHFPLNIHPASPTLVKAMIFAEEKGDHEIVKKVYKEFFDIKETDEKAILDIFNKALNKKFHT
;
A
#
# COMPACT_ATOMS: atom_id res chain seq x y z
N MET A 1 -33.85 -59.74 52.95
CA MET A 1 -34.68 -60.37 51.90
C MET A 1 -34.45 -59.64 50.59
N ARG A 2 -33.96 -60.38 49.56
CA ARG A 2 -33.98 -60.12 48.10
C ARG A 2 -33.67 -58.68 47.62
N SER A 3 -32.49 -58.40 47.07
CA SER A 3 -32.02 -58.74 45.70
C SER A 3 -32.73 -57.97 44.58
N LEU A 4 -32.02 -57.05 43.92
CA LEU A 4 -31.70 -57.04 42.47
C LEU A 4 -30.89 -55.75 42.19
N MET A 5 -29.56 -55.80 42.18
CA MET A 5 -28.74 -55.88 40.97
C MET A 5 -29.19 -55.05 39.75
N LEU A 6 -28.30 -54.12 39.40
CA LEU A 6 -27.79 -53.87 38.04
C LEU A 6 -28.57 -52.89 37.16
N LYS A 7 -28.03 -51.67 37.03
CA LYS A 7 -27.57 -51.14 35.74
C LYS A 7 -26.61 -49.97 35.95
N LEU A 8 -25.35 -50.25 35.67
CA LEU A 8 -24.27 -49.32 35.35
C LEU A 8 -24.66 -48.59 34.05
N LEU A 9 -24.71 -47.25 34.02
CA LEU A 9 -24.30 -46.47 32.82
C LEU A 9 -24.17 -44.96 33.11
N THR A 10 -22.92 -44.54 33.19
CA THR A 10 -22.34 -43.24 32.79
C THR A 10 -23.27 -42.18 32.16
N THR A 11 -23.24 -40.96 32.72
CA THR A 11 -23.38 -39.68 31.99
C THR A 11 -22.61 -38.61 32.79
N LEU A 12 -21.29 -38.58 32.63
CA LEU A 12 -20.53 -37.50 31.99
C LEU A 12 -21.06 -36.07 32.23
N ILE A 13 -20.27 -35.33 33.00
CA ILE A 13 -20.24 -33.88 33.14
C ILE A 13 -20.06 -33.24 31.76
N THR A 14 -21.06 -32.51 31.27
CA THR A 14 -20.89 -31.59 30.12
C THR A 14 -20.75 -30.16 30.63
N LEU A 15 -19.53 -29.83 31.04
CA LEU A 15 -19.07 -28.47 31.26
C LEU A 15 -18.38 -27.98 29.98
N SER A 16 -19.13 -27.70 28.90
CA SER A 16 -18.57 -27.08 27.69
C SER A 16 -19.65 -26.75 26.65
N SER A 17 -20.13 -25.49 26.63
CA SER A 17 -20.64 -24.84 25.41
C SER A 17 -21.16 -23.42 25.67
N LEU A 18 -20.28 -22.47 26.00
CA LEU A 18 -20.51 -21.05 25.72
C LEU A 18 -19.18 -20.38 25.34
N SER A 19 -18.65 -20.77 24.19
CA SER A 19 -17.53 -20.06 23.55
C SER A 19 -17.62 -20.19 22.02
N LEU A 20 -18.80 -19.96 21.46
CA LEU A 20 -19.07 -19.96 20.01
C LEU A 20 -20.11 -18.89 19.66
N PHE A 21 -19.78 -17.60 19.82
CA PHE A 21 -20.54 -16.50 19.18
C PHE A 21 -19.68 -15.32 18.70
N ALA A 22 -18.34 -15.41 18.76
CA ALA A 22 -17.47 -14.34 18.26
C ALA A 22 -17.20 -14.40 16.75
N ALA A 23 -17.48 -15.54 16.10
CA ALA A 23 -17.23 -15.72 14.66
C ALA A 23 -18.34 -15.12 13.78
N ASP A 24 -19.59 -15.05 14.25
CA ASP A 24 -20.74 -14.61 13.44
C ASP A 24 -21.02 -13.10 13.48
N ALA A 25 -20.68 -12.41 14.58
CA ALA A 25 -20.90 -10.96 14.68
C ALA A 25 -20.04 -10.17 13.65
N ASN A 26 -18.84 -10.67 13.35
CA ASN A 26 -17.94 -10.05 12.38
C ASN A 26 -18.34 -10.32 10.93
N ALA A 27 -18.92 -11.49 10.63
CA ALA A 27 -19.43 -11.79 9.29
C ALA A 27 -20.65 -10.92 8.94
N ASP A 28 -21.53 -10.68 9.93
CA ASP A 28 -22.65 -9.75 9.81
C ASP A 28 -22.18 -8.29 9.58
N LEU A 29 -21.17 -7.83 10.33
CA LEU A 29 -20.62 -6.49 10.15
C LEU A 29 -19.94 -6.30 8.79
N ASP A 30 -19.12 -7.26 8.34
CA ASP A 30 -18.47 -7.21 7.02
C ASP A 30 -19.51 -7.11 5.90
N THR A 31 -20.61 -7.85 6.02
CA THR A 31 -21.74 -7.80 5.08
C THR A 31 -22.43 -6.45 5.10
N LYS A 32 -22.67 -5.88 6.29
CA LYS A 32 -23.25 -4.52 6.45
C LYS A 32 -22.37 -3.46 5.81
N VAL A 33 -21.06 -3.47 6.06
CA VAL A 33 -20.09 -2.51 5.50
C VAL A 33 -20.05 -2.62 3.97
N THR A 34 -19.86 -3.83 3.43
CA THR A 34 -19.79 -4.00 1.97
C THR A 34 -21.10 -3.64 1.27
N THR A 35 -22.25 -4.01 1.84
CA THR A 35 -23.58 -3.63 1.33
C THR A 35 -23.79 -2.11 1.36
N PHE A 36 -23.36 -1.43 2.44
CA PHE A 36 -23.43 0.02 2.52
C PHE A 36 -22.60 0.68 1.41
N LEU A 37 -21.36 0.23 1.21
CA LEU A 37 -20.46 0.77 0.19
C LEU A 37 -20.99 0.53 -1.22
N GLN A 38 -21.50 -0.68 -1.50
CA GLN A 38 -22.16 -0.99 -2.77
C GLN A 38 -23.31 -0.02 -3.05
N LYS A 39 -24.18 0.23 -2.07
CA LYS A 39 -25.32 1.16 -2.21
C LYS A 39 -24.89 2.62 -2.38
N ALA A 40 -23.75 3.00 -1.81
CA ALA A 40 -23.22 4.36 -1.92
C ALA A 40 -22.67 4.68 -3.32
N ILE A 41 -22.37 3.66 -4.13
CA ILE A 41 -21.86 3.82 -5.49
C ILE A 41 -23.03 3.82 -6.47
N ILE A 42 -23.37 5.00 -6.96
CA ILE A 42 -24.43 5.17 -7.96
C ILE A 42 -23.83 4.95 -9.36
N PRO A 43 -24.29 3.94 -10.13
CA PRO A 43 -23.86 3.74 -11.50
C PRO A 43 -24.18 4.95 -12.39
N ASN A 44 -23.35 5.20 -13.40
CA ASN A 44 -23.58 6.27 -14.39
C ASN A 44 -23.06 5.86 -15.78
N GLU A 45 -23.11 6.79 -16.74
CA GLU A 45 -22.69 6.53 -18.13
C GLU A 45 -21.21 6.16 -18.32
N ASN A 46 -20.36 6.34 -17.30
CA ASN A 46 -18.94 6.04 -17.36
C ASN A 46 -18.59 4.73 -16.66
N TYR A 47 -19.31 4.35 -15.60
CA TYR A 47 -19.02 3.13 -14.83
C TYR A 47 -20.26 2.46 -14.21
N THR A 48 -20.14 1.15 -13.99
CA THR A 48 -21.05 0.35 -13.14
C THR A 48 -20.28 -0.33 -12.02
N PHE A 49 -20.97 -0.62 -10.91
CA PHE A 49 -20.40 -1.36 -9.79
C PHE A 49 -20.15 -2.84 -10.17
N ASP A 50 -18.99 -3.39 -9.81
CA ASP A 50 -18.69 -4.83 -9.92
C ASP A 50 -18.78 -5.48 -8.53
N LYS A 51 -17.86 -5.11 -7.62
CA LYS A 51 -17.80 -5.66 -6.26
C LYS A 51 -17.00 -4.79 -5.29
N VAL A 52 -17.22 -5.02 -4.00
CA VAL A 52 -16.33 -4.56 -2.92
C VAL A 52 -15.61 -5.76 -2.33
N VAL A 53 -14.30 -5.65 -2.13
CA VAL A 53 -13.45 -6.65 -1.48
C VAL A 53 -12.84 -6.02 -0.24
N ILE A 54 -13.01 -6.64 0.93
CA ILE A 54 -12.27 -6.25 2.14
C ILE A 54 -10.85 -6.80 2.01
N LEU A 55 -9.86 -5.90 2.01
CA LEU A 55 -8.44 -6.25 1.90
C LEU A 55 -7.82 -6.53 3.27
N LYS A 56 -8.15 -5.68 4.25
CA LYS A 56 -7.64 -5.72 5.62
C LYS A 56 -8.66 -5.05 6.52
N LYS A 57 -8.71 -5.46 7.78
CA LYS A 57 -9.43 -4.74 8.84
C LYS A 57 -8.65 -4.78 10.14
N GLU A 58 -8.68 -3.68 10.88
CA GLU A 58 -8.00 -3.58 12.17
C GLU A 58 -8.71 -2.59 13.10
N ALA A 59 -8.60 -2.79 14.41
CA ALA A 59 -9.16 -1.88 15.40
C ALA A 59 -8.35 -0.58 15.47
N MET A 60 -9.03 0.55 15.71
CA MET A 60 -8.35 1.82 15.90
C MET A 60 -7.65 1.86 17.26
N LYS A 61 -6.37 2.27 17.29
CA LYS A 61 -5.55 2.31 18.52
C LYS A 61 -6.14 3.24 19.58
N GLU A 62 -6.60 4.42 19.17
CA GLU A 62 -7.12 5.46 20.07
C GLU A 62 -8.62 5.32 20.37
N MET A 63 -9.36 4.59 19.52
CA MET A 63 -10.80 4.35 19.66
C MET A 63 -11.10 2.87 19.44
N PRO A 64 -10.84 1.98 20.42
CA PRO A 64 -10.91 0.53 20.21
C PRO A 64 -12.26 -0.01 19.75
N ASP A 65 -13.36 0.71 20.02
CA ASP A 65 -14.71 0.37 19.55
C ASP A 65 -14.92 0.65 18.05
N TRP A 66 -13.96 1.30 17.40
CA TRP A 66 -13.96 1.58 15.97
C TRP A 66 -12.99 0.67 15.22
N MET A 67 -13.44 0.23 14.05
CA MET A 67 -12.68 -0.57 13.11
C MET A 67 -12.35 0.24 11.87
N VAL A 68 -11.14 0.07 11.36
CA VAL A 68 -10.70 0.51 10.04
C VAL A 68 -10.90 -0.64 9.07
N TYR A 69 -11.63 -0.40 7.99
CA TYR A 69 -11.81 -1.32 6.87
C TYR A 69 -11.07 -0.78 5.66
N PHE A 70 -10.08 -1.52 5.20
CA PHE A 70 -9.43 -1.30 3.92
C PHE A 70 -10.20 -2.08 2.86
N VAL A 71 -10.71 -1.38 1.86
CA VAL A 71 -11.57 -1.98 0.84
C VAL A 71 -11.03 -1.68 -0.55
N ARG A 72 -11.18 -2.63 -1.46
CA ARG A 72 -11.04 -2.42 -2.90
C ARG A 72 -12.42 -2.42 -3.53
N ILE A 73 -12.72 -1.36 -4.25
CA ILE A 73 -13.94 -1.19 -5.03
C ILE A 73 -13.57 -1.44 -6.49
N ASP A 74 -14.13 -2.50 -7.07
CA ASP A 74 -13.97 -2.82 -8.48
C ASP A 74 -15.19 -2.27 -9.24
N LEU A 75 -14.91 -1.53 -10.33
CA LEU A 75 -15.91 -0.91 -11.21
C LEU A 75 -15.68 -1.37 -12.66
N ASN A 76 -16.74 -1.56 -13.42
CA ASN A 76 -16.66 -1.82 -14.86
C ASN A 76 -16.77 -0.50 -15.63
N LEU A 77 -15.90 -0.27 -16.61
CA LEU A 77 -15.95 0.94 -17.45
C LEU A 77 -16.88 0.73 -18.65
N VAL A 78 -17.96 1.50 -18.71
CA VAL A 78 -19.02 1.30 -19.72
C VAL A 78 -18.53 1.61 -21.14
N LYS A 79 -17.71 2.65 -21.30
CA LYS A 79 -17.17 3.11 -22.59
C LYS A 79 -15.90 2.36 -23.02
N GLN A 80 -15.41 1.43 -22.20
CA GLN A 80 -14.17 0.69 -22.45
C GLN A 80 -14.38 -0.79 -22.14
N GLU A 81 -14.99 -1.50 -23.09
CA GLU A 81 -15.38 -2.90 -22.94
C GLU A 81 -14.22 -3.77 -22.41
N GLY A 82 -14.52 -4.58 -21.38
CA GLY A 82 -13.55 -5.44 -20.72
C GLY A 82 -12.57 -4.76 -19.75
N LYS A 83 -12.50 -3.42 -19.71
CA LYS A 83 -11.66 -2.71 -18.74
C LYS A 83 -12.36 -2.50 -17.41
N LYS A 84 -11.65 -2.80 -16.33
CA LYS A 84 -12.07 -2.55 -14.95
C LYS A 84 -11.22 -1.46 -14.31
N LEU A 85 -11.84 -0.70 -13.42
CA LEU A 85 -11.18 0.26 -12.54
C LEU A 85 -11.28 -0.26 -11.11
N SER A 86 -10.14 -0.47 -10.47
CA SER A 86 -10.07 -0.83 -9.05
C SER A 86 -9.57 0.36 -8.24
N VAL A 87 -10.32 0.75 -7.21
CA VAL A 87 -9.97 1.84 -6.31
C VAL A 87 -9.88 1.30 -4.90
N ASN A 88 -8.76 1.56 -4.23
CA ASN A 88 -8.62 1.27 -2.80
C ASN A 88 -9.13 2.46 -1.99
N ASP A 89 -9.87 2.20 -0.93
CA ASP A 89 -10.30 3.20 0.06
C ASP A 89 -10.24 2.62 1.48
N MET A 90 -10.32 3.50 2.47
CA MET A 90 -10.47 3.17 3.87
C MET A 90 -11.77 3.78 4.41
N VAL A 91 -12.49 3.02 5.22
CA VAL A 91 -13.65 3.51 5.97
C VAL A 91 -13.57 3.09 7.41
N PHE A 92 -14.21 3.85 8.28
CA PHE A 92 -14.22 3.63 9.72
C PHE A 92 -15.63 3.29 10.18
N THR A 93 -15.80 2.32 11.08
CA THR A 93 -17.12 1.98 11.62
C THR A 93 -17.05 1.49 13.05
N ASN A 94 -18.06 1.82 13.86
CA ASN A 94 -18.29 1.21 15.18
C ASN A 94 -19.41 0.16 15.16
N GLY A 95 -19.78 -0.30 13.96
CA GLY A 95 -20.85 -1.27 13.73
C GLY A 95 -22.24 -0.67 13.53
N THR A 96 -22.48 0.56 14.01
CA THR A 96 -23.76 1.25 13.86
C THR A 96 -23.68 2.40 12.86
N ILE A 97 -22.59 3.15 12.89
CA ILE A 97 -22.31 4.26 11.97
C ILE A 97 -21.01 4.02 11.22
N LEU A 98 -20.99 4.46 9.96
CA LEU A 98 -19.81 4.45 9.12
C LEU A 98 -19.36 5.89 8.87
N SER A 99 -18.08 6.15 9.11
CA SER A 99 -17.43 7.39 8.71
C SER A 99 -16.47 7.14 7.56
N LYS A 100 -16.47 8.07 6.59
CA LYS A 100 -15.50 8.07 5.49
C LYS A 100 -14.14 8.59 5.94
N ASP A 101 -14.10 9.42 6.98
CA ASP A 101 -12.85 9.96 7.51
C ASP A 101 -13.03 10.50 8.94
N PHE A 102 -11.92 10.70 9.63
CA PHE A 102 -11.83 11.55 10.81
C PHE A 102 -10.72 12.55 10.59
N SER A 103 -10.90 13.78 11.05
CA SER A 103 -9.85 14.81 10.97
C SER A 103 -9.34 15.13 12.37
N ASN A 104 -8.02 15.16 12.53
CA ASN A 104 -7.40 15.61 13.75
C ASN A 104 -7.56 17.14 13.87
N LEU A 105 -8.22 17.61 14.92
CA LEU A 105 -8.52 19.05 15.08
C LEU A 105 -7.29 19.92 15.31
N ASN A 106 -6.18 19.35 15.78
CA ASN A 106 -4.97 20.13 16.10
C ASN A 106 -4.16 20.48 14.84
N ASN A 107 -4.14 19.60 13.84
CA ASN A 107 -3.32 19.76 12.64
C ASN A 107 -4.12 19.68 11.32
N GLY A 108 -5.43 19.45 11.38
CA GLY A 108 -6.33 19.34 10.23
C GLY A 108 -6.11 18.08 9.38
N ARG A 109 -5.23 17.16 9.78
CA ARG A 109 -4.88 15.98 8.97
C ARG A 109 -5.93 14.88 9.11
N SER A 110 -6.17 14.16 8.02
CA SER A 110 -6.97 12.95 8.00
C SER A 110 -6.33 11.85 8.87
N VAL A 111 -7.15 11.16 9.65
CA VAL A 111 -6.76 10.01 10.46
C VAL A 111 -6.38 8.83 9.57
N LYS A 112 -6.87 8.75 8.32
CA LYS A 112 -6.44 7.74 7.34
C LYS A 112 -4.92 7.68 7.18
N GLY A 113 -4.22 8.81 7.31
CA GLY A 113 -2.76 8.85 7.21
C GLY A 113 -2.01 8.03 8.27
N SER A 114 -2.69 7.57 9.32
CA SER A 114 -2.10 6.72 10.37
C SER A 114 -2.24 5.22 10.08
N TYR A 115 -2.85 4.86 8.95
CA TYR A 115 -3.21 3.50 8.58
C TYR A 115 -2.72 3.20 7.17
N SER A 116 -2.26 1.97 6.95
CA SER A 116 -1.81 1.50 5.64
C SER A 116 -2.12 0.04 5.41
N LEU A 117 -2.25 -0.32 4.14
CA LEU A 117 -2.19 -1.72 3.73
C LEU A 117 -0.80 -2.26 4.01
N ASP A 118 -0.73 -3.55 4.30
CA ASP A 118 0.55 -4.22 4.46
C ASP A 118 1.19 -4.41 3.06
N MET A 119 2.50 -4.19 2.97
CA MET A 119 3.24 -4.42 1.74
C MET A 119 3.52 -5.92 1.58
N ASP A 120 3.45 -6.43 0.36
CA ASP A 120 3.83 -7.81 0.07
C ASP A 120 5.31 -8.05 0.42
N ALA A 121 5.61 -9.19 1.02
CA ALA A 121 6.97 -9.51 1.47
C ALA A 121 7.99 -9.53 0.31
N SER A 122 7.55 -9.81 -0.93
CA SER A 122 8.37 -9.77 -2.14
C SER A 122 8.91 -8.37 -2.48
N ALA A 123 8.30 -7.31 -1.94
CA ALA A 123 8.78 -5.93 -2.09
C ALA A 123 10.05 -5.64 -1.27
N TYR A 124 10.43 -6.53 -0.35
CA TYR A 124 11.60 -6.36 0.53
C TYR A 124 12.76 -7.25 0.09
N ASN A 125 13.15 -7.17 -1.18
CA ASN A 125 14.22 -7.98 -1.74
C ASN A 125 15.56 -7.22 -1.85
N LYS A 126 16.66 -7.97 -1.96
CA LYS A 126 18.02 -7.42 -1.88
C LYS A 126 18.36 -6.56 -3.09
N GLU A 127 17.80 -6.90 -4.25
CA GLU A 127 18.01 -6.24 -5.53
C GLU A 127 17.51 -4.78 -5.50
N HIS A 128 16.45 -4.52 -4.73
CA HIS A 128 15.88 -3.19 -4.54
C HIS A 128 16.39 -2.47 -3.28
N LEU A 129 17.28 -3.06 -2.49
CA LEU A 129 17.83 -2.41 -1.29
C LEU A 129 18.76 -1.24 -1.69
N LEU A 130 18.29 -0.01 -1.46
CA LEU A 130 19.02 1.22 -1.78
C LEU A 130 19.94 1.66 -0.62
N ALA A 131 19.48 1.50 0.63
CA ALA A 131 20.22 1.89 1.82
C ALA A 131 19.75 1.14 3.08
N GLY A 132 20.60 1.14 4.11
CA GLY A 132 20.33 0.51 5.40
C GLY A 132 20.63 -0.98 5.43
N ASN A 133 20.26 -1.64 6.54
CA ASN A 133 20.46 -3.07 6.73
C ASN A 133 19.23 -3.83 6.23
N LEU A 134 19.40 -4.81 5.33
CA LEU A 134 18.32 -5.67 4.81
C LEU A 134 17.45 -6.30 5.93
N ASN A 135 18.06 -6.56 7.08
CA ASN A 135 17.44 -7.20 8.25
C ASN A 135 16.93 -6.20 9.30
N ALA A 136 16.95 -4.89 9.01
CA ALA A 136 16.43 -3.88 9.91
C ALA A 136 14.94 -4.13 10.24
N PRO A 137 14.50 -3.79 11.46
CA PRO A 137 13.12 -4.05 11.91
C PRO A 137 12.08 -3.21 11.17
N HIS A 138 12.47 -2.03 10.66
CA HIS A 138 11.58 -1.14 9.92
C HIS A 138 12.00 -1.07 8.46
N LYS A 139 11.08 -1.40 7.55
CA LYS A 139 11.33 -1.46 6.12
C LYS A 139 10.46 -0.45 5.39
N ILE A 140 11.10 0.39 4.58
CA ILE A 140 10.46 1.46 3.82
C ILE A 140 10.59 1.10 2.34
N VAL A 141 9.47 1.04 1.63
CA VAL A 141 9.45 0.86 0.18
C VAL A 141 9.04 2.18 -0.45
N VAL A 142 9.87 2.68 -1.36
CA VAL A 142 9.63 3.93 -2.08
C VAL A 142 9.49 3.62 -3.56
N PHE A 143 8.32 3.92 -4.10
CA PHE A 143 8.07 4.02 -5.54
C PHE A 143 8.26 5.47 -5.93
N SER A 144 9.19 5.74 -6.84
CA SER A 144 9.58 7.12 -7.10
C SER A 144 9.90 7.39 -8.55
N ASP A 145 9.59 8.62 -8.94
CA ASP A 145 9.76 9.16 -10.27
C ASP A 145 10.85 10.25 -10.22
N PRO A 146 11.95 10.13 -10.98
CA PRO A 146 13.04 11.12 -11.00
C PRO A 146 12.66 12.47 -11.62
N SER A 147 11.46 12.61 -12.18
CA SER A 147 10.90 13.86 -12.71
C SER A 147 9.79 14.46 -11.82
N CYS A 148 9.43 13.81 -10.71
CA CYS A 148 8.43 14.32 -9.79
C CYS A 148 9.09 15.26 -8.75
N PRO A 149 8.70 16.54 -8.66
CA PRO A 149 9.34 17.47 -7.73
C PRO A 149 9.19 17.04 -6.27
N PHE A 150 8.04 16.48 -5.88
CA PHE A 150 7.84 15.96 -4.53
C PHE A 150 8.75 14.76 -4.21
N CYS A 151 9.00 13.89 -5.20
CA CYS A 151 9.96 12.79 -5.05
C CYS A 151 11.38 13.32 -4.91
N MET A 152 11.73 14.33 -5.71
CA MET A 152 13.04 14.99 -5.65
C MET A 152 13.30 15.66 -4.30
N ASP A 153 12.28 16.17 -3.63
CA ASP A 153 12.40 16.71 -2.28
C ASP A 153 12.45 15.60 -1.21
N PHE A 154 11.59 14.59 -1.31
CA PHE A 154 11.40 13.57 -0.27
C PHE A 154 12.47 12.49 -0.24
N VAL A 155 12.89 11.95 -1.40
CA VAL A 155 13.79 10.80 -1.46
C VAL A 155 15.17 11.10 -0.85
N PRO A 156 15.80 12.27 -1.07
CA PRO A 156 17.07 12.60 -0.42
C PRO A 156 16.99 12.61 1.11
N GLU A 157 15.91 13.11 1.68
CA GLU A 157 15.70 13.19 3.13
C GLU A 157 15.60 11.79 3.75
N VAL A 158 14.71 10.95 3.21
CA VAL A 158 14.53 9.56 3.69
C VAL A 158 15.82 8.76 3.51
N LEU A 159 16.52 8.93 2.39
CA LEU A 159 17.78 8.26 2.14
C LEU A 159 18.83 8.64 3.19
N ALA A 160 18.96 9.93 3.51
CA ALA A 160 19.89 10.41 4.53
C ALA A 160 19.56 9.85 5.92
N ASP A 161 18.28 9.86 6.30
CA ASP A 161 17.83 9.33 7.58
C ASP A 161 18.11 7.84 7.74
N VAL A 162 17.84 7.05 6.69
CA VAL A 162 18.12 5.60 6.68
C VAL A 162 19.62 5.33 6.75
N GLN A 163 20.44 6.11 6.04
CA GLN A 163 21.90 5.99 6.09
C GLN A 163 22.47 6.33 7.47
N ASN A 164 21.86 7.27 8.19
CA ASN A 164 22.26 7.62 9.56
C ASN A 164 21.78 6.58 10.60
N HIS A 165 20.78 5.77 10.27
CA HIS A 165 20.19 4.77 11.17
C HIS A 165 20.05 3.38 10.50
N PRO A 166 21.15 2.79 9.99
CA PRO A 166 21.09 1.61 9.12
C PRO A 166 20.60 0.35 9.84
N GLU A 167 20.80 0.24 11.16
CA GLU A 167 20.29 -0.90 11.95
C GLU A 167 18.80 -0.77 12.29
N THR A 168 18.23 0.43 12.13
CA THR A 168 16.82 0.71 12.41
C THR A 168 15.98 0.60 11.15
N PHE A 169 16.50 1.06 10.00
CA PHE A 169 15.76 1.14 8.75
C PHE A 169 16.44 0.44 7.58
N ALA A 170 15.61 -0.12 6.70
CA ALA A 170 15.98 -0.55 5.35
C ALA A 170 15.14 0.22 4.33
N LEU A 171 15.79 0.81 3.34
CA LEU A 171 15.13 1.52 2.25
C LEU A 171 15.20 0.70 0.96
N PHE A 172 14.04 0.33 0.44
CA PHE A 172 13.87 -0.34 -0.83
C PHE A 172 13.34 0.64 -1.87
N TYR A 173 13.96 0.69 -3.03
CA TYR A 173 13.65 1.66 -4.07
C TYR A 173 13.16 0.98 -5.35
N TYR A 174 12.05 1.49 -5.88
CA TYR A 174 11.43 1.04 -7.12
C TYR A 174 11.25 2.23 -8.05
N HIS A 175 11.79 2.11 -9.26
CA HIS A 175 11.55 3.08 -10.34
C HIS A 175 10.06 3.06 -10.69
N PHE A 176 9.41 4.22 -10.64
CA PHE A 176 7.98 4.36 -10.94
C PHE A 176 7.74 5.57 -11.85
N PRO A 177 8.13 5.50 -13.14
CA PRO A 177 7.97 6.61 -14.06
C PRO A 177 6.48 6.87 -14.31
N LEU A 178 6.01 8.05 -13.91
CA LEU A 178 4.62 8.42 -14.09
C LEU A 178 4.39 8.85 -15.54
N ASN A 179 3.30 8.38 -16.14
CA ASN A 179 2.94 8.72 -17.53
C ASN A 179 2.72 10.23 -17.77
N ILE A 180 2.53 11.01 -16.71
CA ILE A 180 2.38 12.47 -16.77
C ILE A 180 3.71 13.23 -16.85
N HIS A 181 4.85 12.53 -16.67
CA HIS A 181 6.20 13.09 -16.76
C HIS A 181 6.91 12.54 -18.00
N PRO A 182 6.91 13.26 -19.14
CA PRO A 182 7.38 12.71 -20.42
C PRO A 182 8.85 12.27 -20.42
N ALA A 183 9.70 12.93 -19.63
CA ALA A 183 11.13 12.60 -19.52
C ALA A 183 11.40 11.37 -18.64
N SER A 184 10.49 11.06 -17.72
CA SER A 184 10.71 10.04 -16.68
C SER A 184 11.02 8.65 -17.22
N PRO A 185 10.29 8.12 -18.25
CA PRO A 185 10.62 6.82 -18.82
C PRO A 185 12.07 6.74 -19.34
N THR A 186 12.57 7.77 -20.01
CA THR A 186 13.94 7.80 -20.53
C THR A 186 14.97 7.89 -19.40
N LEU A 187 14.72 8.73 -18.39
CA LEU A 187 15.59 8.83 -17.21
C LEU A 187 15.69 7.49 -16.47
N VAL A 188 14.55 6.83 -16.24
CA VAL A 188 14.50 5.51 -15.59
C VAL A 188 15.23 4.46 -16.42
N LYS A 189 15.05 4.41 -17.75
CA LYS A 189 15.83 3.51 -18.61
C LYS A 189 17.33 3.73 -18.46
N ALA A 190 17.78 4.99 -18.42
CA ALA A 190 19.19 5.33 -18.26
C ALA A 190 19.72 4.94 -16.86
N MET A 191 18.90 5.08 -15.81
CA MET A 191 19.22 4.60 -14.46
C MET A 191 19.36 3.08 -14.41
N ILE A 192 18.39 2.35 -14.94
CA ILE A 192 18.41 0.88 -15.00
C ILE A 192 19.66 0.40 -15.76
N PHE A 193 19.95 1.00 -16.91
CA PHE A 193 21.16 0.67 -17.67
C PHE A 193 22.45 0.92 -16.87
N ALA A 194 22.51 2.01 -16.09
CA ALA A 194 23.66 2.26 -15.21
C ALA A 194 23.77 1.22 -14.08
N GLU A 195 22.64 0.81 -13.49
CA GLU A 195 22.58 -0.25 -12.47
C GLU A 195 23.07 -1.59 -13.04
N GLU A 196 22.63 -1.96 -14.24
CA GLU A 196 23.09 -3.16 -14.96
C GLU A 196 24.59 -3.13 -15.28
N LYS A 197 25.18 -1.93 -15.41
CA LYS A 197 26.63 -1.73 -15.56
C LYS A 197 27.38 -1.64 -14.23
N GLY A 198 26.70 -1.82 -13.11
CA GLY A 198 27.29 -1.84 -11.76
C GLY A 198 27.37 -0.48 -11.06
N ASP A 199 26.75 0.58 -11.58
CA ASP A 199 26.66 1.86 -10.88
C ASP A 199 25.46 1.89 -9.92
N HIS A 200 25.59 1.19 -8.79
CA HIS A 200 24.58 1.13 -7.75
C HIS A 200 24.31 2.48 -7.04
N GLU A 201 25.15 3.49 -7.30
CA GLU A 201 24.97 4.84 -6.74
C GLU A 201 24.15 5.75 -7.65
N ILE A 202 23.73 5.28 -8.84
CA ILE A 202 23.08 6.12 -9.84
C ILE A 202 21.79 6.75 -9.31
N VAL A 203 20.97 6.00 -8.57
CA VAL A 203 19.74 6.51 -7.95
C VAL A 203 20.05 7.71 -7.07
N LYS A 204 21.04 7.59 -6.18
CA LYS A 204 21.43 8.66 -5.26
C LYS A 204 21.97 9.89 -6.01
N LYS A 205 22.68 9.69 -7.12
CA LYS A 205 23.19 10.79 -7.96
C LYS A 205 22.04 11.53 -8.66
N VAL A 206 21.08 10.79 -9.20
CA VAL A 206 19.90 11.37 -9.86
C VAL A 206 19.11 12.27 -8.91
N TYR A 207 18.82 11.78 -7.70
CA TYR A 207 18.09 12.56 -6.70
C TYR A 207 18.88 13.75 -6.12
N LYS A 208 20.16 13.93 -6.48
CA LYS A 208 20.96 15.11 -6.12
C LYS A 208 21.03 16.17 -7.22
N GLU A 209 20.79 15.80 -8.47
CA GLU A 209 21.03 16.66 -9.62
C GLU A 209 19.82 17.54 -9.99
N PHE A 210 18.62 17.18 -9.52
CA PHE A 210 17.35 17.84 -9.82
C PHE A 210 17.04 17.98 -11.32
N PHE A 211 16.27 17.03 -11.85
CA PHE A 211 15.85 17.02 -13.26
C PHE A 211 14.45 17.64 -13.45
N ASP A 212 14.39 18.93 -13.77
CA ASP A 212 13.18 19.57 -14.34
C ASP A 212 13.29 19.59 -15.88
N ILE A 213 13.01 18.43 -16.51
CA ILE A 213 13.09 18.25 -17.96
C ILE A 213 11.68 18.28 -18.55
N LYS A 214 11.45 19.20 -19.50
CA LYS A 214 10.16 19.36 -20.21
C LYS A 214 10.19 18.79 -21.62
N GLU A 215 11.38 18.40 -22.09
CA GLU A 215 11.59 17.74 -23.36
C GLU A 215 10.88 16.37 -23.42
N THR A 216 10.51 15.98 -24.64
CA THR A 216 9.88 14.69 -24.93
C THR A 216 10.73 13.82 -25.87
N ASP A 217 11.77 14.40 -26.48
CA ASP A 217 12.67 13.68 -27.37
C ASP A 217 13.67 12.84 -26.55
N GLU A 218 13.64 11.52 -26.77
CA GLU A 218 14.42 10.55 -25.98
C GLU A 218 15.92 10.84 -26.05
N LYS A 219 16.44 11.25 -27.21
CA LYS A 219 17.86 11.57 -27.38
C LYS A 219 18.22 12.83 -26.62
N ALA A 220 17.42 13.89 -26.70
CA ALA A 220 17.65 15.13 -25.95
C ALA A 220 17.64 14.89 -24.44
N ILE A 221 16.68 14.09 -23.94
CA ILE A 221 16.61 13.71 -22.52
C ILE A 221 17.86 12.92 -22.10
N LEU A 222 18.28 11.94 -22.90
CA LEU A 222 19.47 11.14 -22.62
C LEU A 222 20.75 11.99 -22.65
N ASP A 223 20.85 12.96 -23.55
CA ASP A 223 21.97 13.90 -23.62
C ASP A 223 22.04 14.79 -22.36
N ILE A 224 20.89 15.24 -21.84
CA ILE A 224 20.82 15.97 -20.55
C ILE A 224 21.30 15.07 -19.41
N PHE A 225 20.78 13.85 -19.31
CA PHE A 225 21.20 12.88 -18.29
C PHE A 225 22.71 12.59 -18.35
N ASN A 226 23.22 12.33 -19.56
CA ASN A 226 24.64 12.06 -19.81
C ASN A 226 25.51 13.24 -19.37
N LYS A 227 25.11 14.46 -19.72
CA LYS A 227 25.84 15.67 -19.35
C LYS A 227 25.86 15.85 -17.84
N ALA A 228 24.70 15.74 -17.19
CA ALA A 228 24.54 16.00 -15.77
C ALA A 228 25.29 14.98 -14.90
N LEU A 229 25.25 13.70 -15.28
CA LEU A 229 25.85 12.60 -14.51
C LEU A 229 27.19 12.10 -15.06
N ASN A 230 27.77 12.84 -16.01
CA ASN A 230 29.02 12.49 -16.72
C ASN A 230 29.01 11.04 -17.25
N LYS A 231 27.95 10.69 -17.99
CA LYS A 231 27.74 9.39 -18.65
C LYS A 231 27.90 9.51 -20.17
N LYS A 232 27.98 8.34 -20.82
CA LYS A 232 28.13 8.21 -22.29
C LYS A 232 27.21 7.11 -22.80
N PHE A 233 25.94 7.17 -22.43
CA PHE A 233 24.94 6.24 -22.91
C PHE A 233 24.42 6.65 -24.28
N HIS A 234 23.94 5.67 -25.04
CA HIS A 234 23.40 5.86 -26.37
C HIS A 234 21.99 5.25 -26.41
N THR A 235 21.11 5.86 -27.21
CA THR A 235 19.74 5.39 -27.46
C THR A 235 19.72 4.11 -28.28
#